data_AF-A0A9N9BJ60-F1
#
_entry.id   AF-A0A9N9BJ60-F1
#
_cell.length_a   1.000
_cell.length_b   1.000
_cell.length_c   1.000
_cell.angle_alpha   90.00
_cell.angle_beta   90.00
_cell.angle_gamma   90.00
#
_symmetry.space_group_name_H-M   'P 1'
#
loop_
_entity.id
_entity.type
_entity.pdbx_description
1 polymer ?
#
loop_
_entity_poly.entity_id
_entity_poly.type
_entity_poly.pdbx_seq_one_letter_code
_entity_poly.pdbx_strand_id
1 'polypeptide(L)'
;MEKGELVKRLSLLEDQKNLILASITKANSLSLFDDHSSTTSKEEADSDCDSVEAEKLIPLDMVNSEAVLLEHAGFTAFELRVNHLEKSVWGYDPSGNKMKKDYNQQLSLLSKIEEIKRQLNNVVRDREGLKPFLEQYDLVAHLVSPFADNIALERQILTPEAKAEMIAASEEELERVANSLKEIGELQSFIDAPEFRGLEKLFPLITPIESAHIDQSAKSNEVSTRITQLLDRYNRIVNTLSEIFIAWDHMLTTIDVHISALERKARQ
;
A
#
# COMPACT_ATOMS: atom_id res chain seq x y z
N MET A 1 -5.28 28.57 30.35
CA MET A 1 -4.32 28.79 29.24
C MET A 1 -4.44 27.75 28.11
N GLU A 2 -5.07 26.58 28.33
CA GLU A 2 -5.07 25.46 27.38
C GLU A 2 -5.92 25.64 26.11
N LYS A 3 -7.01 26.42 26.16
CA LYS A 3 -7.88 26.63 24.97
C LYS A 3 -7.15 27.30 23.80
N GLY A 4 -6.19 28.17 24.06
CA GLY A 4 -5.39 28.82 23.01
C GLY A 4 -4.36 27.90 22.37
N GLU A 5 -3.92 26.87 23.08
CA GLU A 5 -2.93 25.91 22.59
C GLU A 5 -3.59 24.82 21.73
N LEU A 6 -4.79 24.38 22.10
CA LEU A 6 -5.62 23.49 21.28
C LEU A 6 -5.98 24.09 19.93
N VAL A 7 -6.34 25.39 19.89
CA VAL A 7 -6.64 26.09 18.63
C VAL A 7 -5.42 26.18 17.73
N LYS A 8 -4.22 26.38 18.29
CA LYS A 8 -2.96 26.38 17.53
C LYS A 8 -2.60 25.00 16.99
N ARG A 9 -2.84 23.93 17.76
CA ARG A 9 -2.61 22.55 17.31
C ARG A 9 -3.59 22.14 16.21
N LEU A 10 -4.84 22.58 16.31
CA LEU A 10 -5.84 22.35 15.27
C LEU A 10 -5.52 23.10 13.98
N SER A 11 -5.05 24.36 14.06
CA SER A 11 -4.63 25.08 12.85
C SER A 11 -3.42 24.41 12.18
N LEU A 12 -2.45 23.95 12.98
CA LEU A 12 -1.27 23.26 12.48
C LEU A 12 -1.61 21.92 11.81
N LEU A 13 -2.59 21.19 12.34
CA LEU A 13 -3.10 19.96 11.71
C LEU A 13 -3.86 20.24 10.40
N GLU A 14 -4.65 21.31 10.35
CA GLU A 14 -5.34 21.69 9.10
C GLU A 14 -4.35 22.12 8.02
N ASP A 15 -3.28 22.84 8.39
CA ASP A 15 -2.20 23.22 7.48
C ASP A 15 -1.42 21.98 6.96
N GLN A 16 -1.16 21.00 7.81
CA GLN A 16 -0.52 19.73 7.42
C GLN A 16 -1.40 18.92 6.46
N LYS A 17 -2.71 18.85 6.74
CA LYS A 17 -3.69 18.19 5.86
C LYS A 17 -3.74 18.85 4.48
N ASN A 18 -3.76 20.18 4.42
CA ASN A 18 -3.77 20.91 3.16
C ASN A 18 -2.48 20.70 2.35
N LEU A 19 -1.34 20.57 3.02
CA LEU A 19 -0.06 20.25 2.36
C LEU A 19 -0.06 18.84 1.74
N ILE A 20 -0.65 17.86 2.43
CA ILE A 20 -0.79 16.48 1.93
C ILE A 20 -1.76 16.43 0.74
N LEU A 21 -2.87 17.17 0.80
CA LEU A 21 -3.80 17.26 -0.34
C LEU A 21 -3.15 17.94 -1.56
N ALA A 22 -2.28 18.93 -1.34
CA ALA A 22 -1.50 19.55 -2.41
C ALA A 22 -0.46 18.60 -3.03
N SER A 23 0.17 17.73 -2.23
CA SER A 23 1.12 16.74 -2.76
C SER A 23 0.42 15.63 -3.56
N ILE A 24 -0.77 15.20 -3.12
CA ILE A 24 -1.59 14.20 -3.82
C ILE A 24 -2.12 14.75 -5.15
N THR A 25 -2.62 16.00 -5.18
CA THR A 25 -3.08 16.62 -6.43
C THR A 25 -1.93 16.83 -7.41
N LYS A 26 -0.74 17.22 -6.93
CA LYS A 26 0.47 17.31 -7.75
C LYS A 26 0.91 15.96 -8.31
N ALA A 27 0.85 14.89 -7.51
CA ALA A 27 1.16 13.54 -7.96
C ALA A 27 0.17 13.04 -9.02
N ASN A 28 -1.14 13.29 -8.85
CA ASN A 28 -2.16 12.91 -9.82
C ASN A 28 -2.08 13.72 -11.12
N SER A 29 -1.61 14.97 -11.08
CA SER A 29 -1.37 15.77 -12.30
C SER A 29 -0.14 15.32 -13.08
N LEU A 30 0.84 14.69 -12.42
CA LEU A 30 2.03 14.16 -13.07
C LEU A 30 1.81 12.78 -13.72
N SER A 31 0.75 12.05 -13.33
CA SER A 31 0.47 10.70 -13.85
C SER A 31 -0.61 10.66 -14.94
N LEU A 32 -1.09 11.80 -15.44
CA LEU A 32 -2.25 11.87 -16.33
C LEU A 32 -2.04 12.67 -17.63
N PHE A 33 -0.82 12.76 -18.13
CA PHE A 33 -0.54 13.19 -19.50
C PHE A 33 0.77 12.56 -20.00
N ASP A 34 0.67 11.37 -20.59
CA ASP A 34 1.61 10.91 -21.60
C ASP A 34 0.84 9.99 -22.56
N ASP A 35 0.09 10.64 -23.45
CA ASP A 35 -0.51 9.98 -24.61
C ASP A 35 0.25 10.46 -25.86
N HIS A 36 0.83 9.49 -26.55
CA HIS A 36 1.74 9.67 -27.67
C HIS A 36 1.07 10.35 -28.88
N SER A 37 1.62 11.48 -29.34
CA SER A 37 1.52 11.86 -30.76
C SER A 37 2.72 12.70 -31.28
N SER A 38 3.42 12.07 -32.23
CA SER A 38 4.12 12.63 -33.40
C SER A 38 5.37 13.52 -33.27
N THR A 39 6.51 12.92 -33.67
CA THR A 39 7.50 13.35 -34.69
C THR A 39 8.28 14.66 -34.53
N THR A 40 9.62 14.57 -34.51
CA THR A 40 10.52 15.21 -35.51
C THR A 40 11.99 14.76 -35.37
N SER A 41 12.50 14.20 -36.47
CA SER A 41 13.88 14.22 -37.02
C SER A 41 15.12 14.54 -36.17
N LYS A 42 16.06 13.57 -36.21
CA LYS A 42 17.52 13.65 -36.47
C LYS A 42 18.36 14.66 -35.68
N GLU A 43 19.30 14.13 -34.89
CA GLU A 43 20.74 14.47 -34.98
C GLU A 43 21.58 13.36 -34.31
N GLU A 44 22.67 12.98 -34.97
CA GLU A 44 23.65 11.96 -34.57
C GLU A 44 24.67 12.56 -33.59
N ALA A 45 25.04 11.81 -32.55
CA ALA A 45 26.39 11.83 -31.97
C ALA A 45 26.59 10.62 -31.04
N ASP A 46 27.54 9.78 -31.40
CA ASP A 46 28.07 8.65 -30.62
C ASP A 46 28.60 9.07 -29.25
N SER A 47 28.34 8.27 -28.21
CA SER A 47 29.31 7.99 -27.14
C SER A 47 28.84 6.83 -26.26
N ASP A 48 29.64 5.77 -26.25
CA ASP A 48 29.59 4.62 -25.35
C ASP A 48 29.34 4.98 -23.87
N CYS A 49 28.46 4.23 -23.20
CA CYS A 49 28.69 3.80 -21.81
C CYS A 49 27.69 2.70 -21.37
N ASP A 50 28.24 1.51 -21.16
CA ASP A 50 27.90 0.45 -20.20
C ASP A 50 26.43 0.01 -19.98
N SER A 51 26.19 -1.21 -20.42
CA SER A 51 25.09 -2.10 -20.08
C SER A 51 24.97 -2.31 -18.56
N VAL A 52 23.92 -1.77 -17.95
CA VAL A 52 23.39 -2.27 -16.68
C VAL A 52 22.27 -3.25 -17.02
N GLU A 53 22.47 -4.51 -16.66
CA GLU A 53 21.51 -5.60 -16.78
C GLU A 53 20.21 -5.23 -16.08
N ALA A 54 19.17 -4.90 -16.85
CA ALA A 54 17.83 -4.76 -16.34
C ALA A 54 17.33 -6.16 -15.95
N GLU A 55 17.35 -6.41 -14.64
CA GLU A 55 16.72 -7.58 -14.04
C GLU A 55 15.30 -7.74 -14.57
N LYS A 56 15.08 -8.89 -15.21
CA LYS A 56 13.82 -9.35 -15.76
C LYS A 56 12.81 -9.49 -14.62
N LEU A 57 11.93 -8.50 -14.48
CA LEU A 57 10.78 -8.56 -13.57
C LEU A 57 9.92 -9.78 -13.93
N ILE A 58 9.94 -10.79 -13.06
CA ILE A 58 9.03 -11.93 -13.11
C ILE A 58 7.66 -11.43 -12.62
N PRO A 59 6.55 -11.69 -13.33
CA PRO A 59 5.22 -11.31 -12.87
C PRO A 59 4.92 -11.95 -11.51
N LEU A 60 4.64 -11.12 -10.50
CA LEU A 60 4.22 -11.54 -9.18
C LEU A 60 2.95 -12.40 -9.27
N ASP A 61 3.04 -13.59 -8.72
CA ASP A 61 1.94 -14.53 -8.53
C ASP A 61 0.98 -13.98 -7.46
N MET A 62 -0.09 -13.31 -7.90
CA MET A 62 -1.06 -12.63 -7.03
C MET A 62 -1.93 -13.59 -6.20
N VAL A 63 -1.85 -14.91 -6.43
CA VAL A 63 -2.66 -15.93 -5.75
C VAL A 63 -2.09 -16.30 -4.37
N ASN A 64 -0.82 -15.99 -4.11
CA ASN A 64 -0.16 -16.34 -2.85
C ASN A 64 0.01 -15.15 -1.90
N SER A 65 -0.52 -13.98 -2.25
CA SER A 65 -0.31 -12.74 -1.50
C SER A 65 -0.79 -12.84 -0.05
N GLU A 66 -1.90 -13.49 0.24
CA GLU A 66 -2.44 -13.59 1.60
C GLU A 66 -1.62 -14.55 2.49
N ALA A 67 -1.16 -15.67 1.93
CA ALA A 67 -0.26 -16.60 2.63
C ALA A 67 1.13 -15.98 2.86
N VAL A 68 1.64 -15.26 1.85
CA VAL A 68 2.91 -14.51 1.91
C VAL A 68 2.80 -13.32 2.88
N LEU A 69 1.63 -12.68 3.00
CA LEU A 69 1.38 -11.61 3.97
C LEU A 69 1.29 -12.12 5.41
N LEU A 70 0.66 -13.27 5.64
CA LEU A 70 0.64 -13.92 6.96
C LEU A 70 2.02 -14.42 7.37
N GLU A 71 2.77 -14.98 6.42
CA GLU A 71 4.17 -15.38 6.62
C GLU A 71 5.05 -14.15 6.90
N HIS A 72 4.92 -13.07 6.12
CA HIS A 72 5.60 -11.80 6.38
C HIS A 72 5.19 -11.15 7.71
N ALA A 73 3.93 -11.27 8.14
CA ALA A 73 3.49 -10.80 9.46
C ALA A 73 4.17 -11.59 10.60
N GLY A 74 4.33 -12.91 10.44
CA GLY A 74 5.09 -13.76 11.36
C GLY A 74 6.57 -13.39 11.40
N PHE A 75 7.20 -13.20 10.24
CA PHE A 75 8.60 -12.78 10.14
C PHE A 75 8.85 -11.40 10.71
N THR A 76 7.98 -10.41 10.43
CA THR A 76 8.11 -9.06 10.98
C THR A 76 7.92 -9.03 12.50
N ALA A 77 6.97 -9.80 13.05
CA ALA A 77 6.83 -9.95 14.49
C ALA A 77 8.07 -10.58 15.14
N PHE A 78 8.65 -11.59 14.49
CA PHE A 78 9.90 -12.22 14.95
C PHE A 78 11.08 -11.25 14.86
N GLU A 79 11.24 -10.51 13.77
CA GLU A 79 12.30 -9.51 13.59
C GLU A 79 12.19 -8.38 14.60
N LEU A 80 10.98 -7.88 14.89
CA LEU A 80 10.78 -6.87 15.93
C LEU A 80 11.21 -7.40 17.31
N ARG A 81 10.88 -8.66 17.61
CA ARG A 81 11.28 -9.31 18.87
C ARG A 81 12.79 -9.57 18.93
N VAL A 82 13.40 -10.03 17.84
CA VAL A 82 14.86 -10.21 17.74
C VAL A 82 15.54 -8.86 17.91
N ASN A 83 15.13 -7.84 17.17
CA ASN A 83 15.65 -6.48 17.28
C ASN A 83 15.47 -5.92 18.72
N HIS A 84 14.35 -6.20 19.38
CA HIS A 84 14.17 -5.84 20.79
C HIS A 84 15.18 -6.57 21.71
N LEU A 85 15.41 -7.86 21.50
CA LEU A 85 16.40 -8.64 22.24
C LEU A 85 17.82 -8.15 21.95
N GLU A 86 18.16 -7.86 20.71
CA GLU A 86 19.45 -7.32 20.29
C GLU A 86 19.70 -5.95 20.95
N LYS A 87 18.70 -5.07 20.93
CA LYS A 87 18.75 -3.77 21.63
C LYS A 87 18.86 -3.93 23.14
N SER A 88 18.20 -4.92 23.73
CA SER A 88 18.26 -5.19 25.17
C SER A 88 19.64 -5.74 25.59
N VAL A 89 20.23 -6.60 24.77
CA VAL A 89 21.50 -7.29 25.06
C VAL A 89 22.73 -6.42 24.74
N TRP A 90 22.70 -5.66 23.64
CA TRP A 90 23.81 -4.79 23.23
C TRP A 90 23.64 -3.32 23.63
N GLY A 91 22.46 -2.94 24.12
CA GLY A 91 22.13 -1.59 24.52
C GLY A 91 21.72 -0.69 23.35
N TYR A 92 21.06 0.42 23.67
CA TYR A 92 20.69 1.47 22.72
C TYR A 92 21.84 2.47 22.60
N ASP A 93 22.47 2.58 21.42
CA ASP A 93 23.38 3.68 21.10
C ASP A 93 22.70 4.63 20.10
N PRO A 94 22.16 5.77 20.54
CA PRO A 94 21.60 6.77 19.63
C PRO A 94 22.68 7.58 18.91
N SER A 95 23.95 7.41 19.26
CA SER A 95 25.06 8.10 18.64
C SER A 95 25.87 7.08 17.85
N GLY A 96 26.06 7.30 16.55
CA GLY A 96 26.88 6.45 15.68
C GLY A 96 28.38 6.45 16.03
N ASN A 97 28.74 6.61 17.31
CA ASN A 97 30.09 6.46 17.79
C ASN A 97 30.36 4.97 17.94
N LYS A 98 30.94 4.39 16.88
CA LYS A 98 31.57 3.07 16.94
C LYS A 98 32.62 3.11 18.05
N MET A 99 32.22 2.77 19.27
CA MET A 99 33.12 2.38 20.33
C MET A 99 33.95 1.25 19.74
N LYS A 100 35.21 1.55 19.40
CA LYS A 100 36.26 0.54 19.29
C LYS A 100 36.40 -0.09 20.67
N LYS A 101 35.48 -0.99 21.00
CA LYS A 101 35.57 -1.85 22.17
C LYS A 101 36.44 -3.01 21.75
N ASP A 102 37.60 -3.08 22.38
CA ASP A 102 38.55 -4.18 22.27
C ASP A 102 37.79 -5.52 22.21
N TYR A 103 37.83 -6.18 21.06
CA TYR A 103 37.21 -7.49 20.85
C TYR A 103 37.77 -8.55 21.82
N ASN A 104 38.87 -8.24 22.51
CA ASN A 104 39.51 -9.06 23.54
C ASN A 104 38.87 -8.95 24.95
N GLN A 105 37.87 -8.07 25.15
CA GLN A 105 37.10 -7.96 26.40
C GLN A 105 35.63 -8.43 26.26
N GLN A 106 35.33 -9.18 25.20
CA GLN A 106 34.12 -10.01 25.13
C GLN A 106 34.28 -11.24 26.04
N LEU A 107 34.51 -11.02 27.34
CA LEU A 107 34.07 -12.00 28.32
C LEU A 107 32.56 -12.17 28.10
N SER A 108 32.11 -13.42 28.01
CA SER A 108 30.69 -13.78 27.89
C SER A 108 29.88 -12.89 28.81
N LEU A 109 28.75 -12.32 28.35
CA LEU A 109 27.86 -11.53 29.20
C LEU A 109 27.53 -12.27 30.49
N LEU A 110 27.48 -13.60 30.39
CA LEU A 110 27.35 -14.52 31.51
C LEU A 110 28.48 -14.34 32.55
N SER A 111 29.75 -14.25 32.15
CA SER A 111 30.87 -14.01 33.07
C SER A 111 30.80 -12.63 33.74
N LYS A 112 30.27 -11.60 33.03
CA LYS A 112 30.03 -10.28 33.64
C LYS A 112 28.88 -10.32 34.63
N ILE A 113 27.81 -11.04 34.32
CA ILE A 113 26.68 -11.27 35.23
C ILE A 113 27.14 -12.07 36.45
N GLU A 114 28.00 -13.08 36.27
CA GLU A 114 28.58 -13.85 37.37
C GLU A 114 29.45 -12.98 38.28
N GLU A 115 30.26 -12.08 37.72
CA GLU A 115 31.05 -11.14 38.51
C GLU A 115 30.15 -10.15 39.27
N ILE A 116 29.12 -9.60 38.63
CA ILE A 116 28.13 -8.73 39.29
C ILE A 116 27.38 -9.50 40.38
N LYS A 117 26.97 -10.74 40.12
CA LYS A 117 26.32 -11.61 41.11
C LYS A 117 27.25 -11.91 42.28
N ARG A 118 28.54 -12.11 42.03
CA ARG A 118 29.55 -12.31 43.08
C ARG A 118 29.72 -11.04 43.92
N GLN A 119 29.80 -9.88 43.28
CA GLN A 119 29.88 -8.58 43.95
C GLN A 119 28.62 -8.28 44.76
N LEU A 120 27.44 -8.54 44.20
CA LEU A 120 26.16 -8.39 44.90
C LEU A 120 26.08 -9.33 46.11
N ASN A 121 26.46 -10.61 45.96
CA ASN A 121 26.50 -11.55 47.08
C ASN A 121 27.51 -11.13 48.15
N ASN A 122 28.64 -10.54 47.78
CA ASN A 122 29.58 -9.99 48.77
C ASN A 122 28.94 -8.82 49.52
N VAL A 123 28.31 -7.88 48.83
CA VAL A 123 27.61 -6.74 49.46
C VAL A 123 26.44 -7.18 50.35
N VAL A 124 25.69 -8.21 49.95
CA VAL A 124 24.60 -8.81 50.73
C VAL A 124 25.13 -9.57 51.95
N ARG A 125 26.36 -10.10 51.89
CA ARG A 125 27.04 -10.70 53.05
C ARG A 125 27.61 -9.64 54.00
N ASP A 126 28.11 -8.53 53.46
CA ASP A 126 28.68 -7.41 54.23
C ASP A 126 27.59 -6.61 54.98
N ARG A 127 26.33 -6.68 54.52
CA ARG A 127 25.19 -6.00 55.13
C ARG A 127 24.07 -6.99 55.44
N GLU A 128 24.01 -7.46 56.67
CA GLU A 128 23.01 -8.43 57.13
C GLU A 128 21.55 -7.96 56.97
N GLY A 129 21.31 -6.63 56.97
CA GLY A 129 19.99 -6.04 56.75
C GLY A 129 19.49 -6.05 55.29
N LEU A 130 20.33 -6.38 54.31
CA LEU A 130 19.91 -6.45 52.90
C LEU A 130 19.18 -7.75 52.56
N LYS A 131 19.46 -8.86 53.26
CA LYS A 131 18.75 -10.13 53.07
C LYS A 131 17.24 -10.03 53.36
N PRO A 132 16.80 -9.53 54.53
CA PRO A 132 15.37 -9.39 54.80
C PRO A 132 14.72 -8.35 53.87
N PHE A 133 15.46 -7.33 53.43
CA PHE A 133 14.96 -6.38 52.43
C PHE A 133 14.77 -7.02 51.06
N LEU A 134 15.67 -7.91 50.61
CA LEU A 134 15.54 -8.62 49.34
C LEU A 134 14.36 -9.61 49.37
N GLU A 135 14.20 -10.33 50.48
CA GLU A 135 13.05 -11.21 50.72
C GLU A 135 11.73 -10.42 50.76
N GLN A 136 11.73 -9.24 51.39
CA GLN A 136 10.57 -8.36 51.41
C GLN A 136 10.35 -7.65 50.07
N TYR A 137 11.41 -7.41 49.29
CA TYR A 137 11.31 -6.90 47.94
C TYR A 137 10.62 -7.91 47.04
N ASP A 138 10.93 -9.20 47.12
CA ASP A 138 10.21 -10.21 46.32
C ASP A 138 8.71 -10.24 46.65
N LEU A 139 8.32 -10.00 47.91
CA LEU A 139 6.91 -9.88 48.32
C LEU A 139 6.24 -8.59 47.83
N VAL A 140 7.00 -7.49 47.76
CA VAL A 140 6.51 -6.14 47.42
C VAL A 140 6.81 -5.78 45.96
N ALA A 141 7.50 -6.65 45.21
CA ALA A 141 7.91 -6.45 43.82
C ALA A 141 6.70 -6.26 42.92
N HIS A 142 5.59 -6.93 43.22
CA HIS A 142 4.32 -6.75 42.53
C HIS A 142 3.68 -5.38 42.76
N LEU A 143 4.00 -4.69 43.84
CA LEU A 143 3.50 -3.33 44.16
C LEU A 143 4.42 -2.23 43.63
N VAL A 144 5.69 -2.55 43.36
CA VAL A 144 6.73 -1.57 42.99
C VAL A 144 7.12 -1.69 41.52
N SER A 145 6.89 -2.83 40.88
CA SER A 145 7.17 -3.00 39.46
C SER A 145 6.17 -2.18 38.63
N PRO A 146 6.62 -1.18 37.86
CA PRO A 146 5.74 -0.43 36.94
C PRO A 146 5.18 -1.30 35.80
N PHE A 147 5.62 -2.56 35.70
CA PHE A 147 5.21 -3.54 34.70
C PHE A 147 4.32 -4.66 35.27
N ALA A 148 4.20 -4.78 36.60
CA ALA A 148 3.21 -5.69 37.18
C ALA A 148 1.84 -5.01 37.17
N ASP A 149 0.77 -5.78 36.95
CA ASP A 149 -0.60 -5.34 36.71
C ASP A 149 -1.11 -4.27 37.72
N ASN A 150 -0.78 -2.99 37.48
CA ASN A 150 -1.33 -1.86 38.22
C ASN A 150 -2.87 -1.86 38.17
N ILE A 151 -3.44 -2.45 37.12
CA ILE A 151 -4.88 -2.65 36.94
C ILE A 151 -5.46 -3.58 38.02
N ALA A 152 -4.75 -4.62 38.44
CA ALA A 152 -5.22 -5.54 39.48
C ALA A 152 -5.20 -4.88 40.86
N LEU A 153 -4.17 -4.08 41.14
CA LEU A 153 -4.05 -3.32 42.39
C LEU A 153 -5.08 -2.19 42.47
N GLU A 154 -5.27 -1.43 41.39
CA GLU A 154 -6.32 -0.41 41.29
C GLU A 154 -7.72 -1.01 41.51
N ARG A 155 -8.01 -2.20 40.97
CA ARG A 155 -9.29 -2.90 41.21
C ARG A 155 -9.52 -3.28 42.67
N GLN A 156 -8.45 -3.53 43.43
CA GLN A 156 -8.51 -3.89 44.85
C GLN A 156 -8.55 -2.65 45.77
N ILE A 157 -7.88 -1.56 45.37
CA ILE A 157 -7.83 -0.29 46.13
C ILE A 157 -9.10 0.54 45.92
N LEU A 158 -9.75 0.42 44.76
CA LEU A 158 -10.90 1.23 44.41
C LEU A 158 -12.13 0.87 45.29
N THR A 159 -12.59 1.85 46.06
CA THR A 159 -13.77 1.72 46.93
C THR A 159 -15.03 1.43 46.10
N PRO A 160 -16.04 0.75 46.66
CA PRO A 160 -17.28 0.45 45.93
C PRO A 160 -18.01 1.72 45.46
N GLU A 161 -17.88 2.83 46.19
CA GLU A 161 -18.43 4.13 45.83
C GLU A 161 -17.73 4.72 44.59
N ALA A 162 -16.39 4.67 44.54
CA ALA A 162 -15.64 5.13 43.37
C ALA A 162 -15.92 4.27 42.12
N LYS A 163 -16.18 2.96 42.29
CA LYS A 163 -16.64 2.09 41.19
C LYS A 163 -18.01 2.51 40.67
N ALA A 164 -18.94 2.87 41.56
CA ALA A 164 -20.27 3.34 41.16
C ALA A 164 -20.19 4.69 40.42
N GLU A 165 -19.35 5.62 40.90
CA GLU A 165 -19.12 6.90 40.25
C GLU A 165 -18.47 6.71 38.86
N MET A 166 -17.48 5.83 38.74
CA MET A 166 -16.88 5.50 37.45
C MET A 166 -17.90 4.92 36.46
N ILE A 167 -18.75 3.99 36.91
CA ILE A 167 -19.81 3.41 36.07
C ILE A 167 -20.78 4.51 35.61
N ALA A 168 -21.23 5.37 36.53
CA ALA A 168 -22.12 6.48 36.21
C ALA A 168 -21.46 7.49 35.26
N ALA A 169 -20.18 7.80 35.43
CA ALA A 169 -19.42 8.65 34.52
C ALA A 169 -19.27 8.03 33.12
N SER A 170 -19.20 6.69 33.04
CA SER A 170 -19.07 5.93 31.78
C SER A 170 -20.41 5.47 31.19
N GLU A 171 -21.55 5.84 31.77
CA GLU A 171 -22.87 5.31 31.39
C GLU A 171 -23.18 5.54 29.90
N GLU A 172 -22.94 6.75 29.40
CA GLU A 172 -23.16 7.09 27.99
C GLU A 172 -22.24 6.31 27.05
N GLU A 173 -20.99 6.07 27.46
CA GLU A 173 -20.04 5.27 26.67
C GLU A 173 -20.46 3.80 26.63
N LEU A 174 -20.91 3.24 27.76
CA LEU A 174 -21.41 1.87 27.83
C LEU A 174 -22.69 1.70 27.00
N GLU A 175 -23.58 2.68 26.98
CA GLU A 175 -24.78 2.65 26.15
C GLU A 175 -24.43 2.70 24.66
N ARG A 176 -23.49 3.56 24.26
CA ARG A 176 -22.97 3.59 22.89
C ARG A 176 -22.35 2.27 22.48
N VAL A 177 -21.51 1.67 23.33
CA VAL A 177 -20.90 0.36 23.07
C VAL A 177 -21.94 -0.74 22.99
N ALA A 178 -22.96 -0.73 23.86
CA ALA A 178 -24.05 -1.70 23.82
C ALA A 178 -24.86 -1.59 22.50
N ASN A 179 -25.14 -0.36 22.04
CA ASN A 179 -25.80 -0.11 20.77
C ASN A 179 -24.93 -0.58 19.59
N SER A 180 -23.64 -0.24 19.57
CA SER A 180 -22.72 -0.73 18.53
C SER A 180 -22.59 -2.26 18.54
N LEU A 181 -22.57 -2.90 19.71
CA LEU A 181 -22.52 -4.36 19.80
C LEU A 181 -23.80 -5.00 19.27
N LYS A 182 -24.95 -4.36 19.51
CA LYS A 182 -26.23 -4.80 18.96
C LYS A 182 -26.25 -4.67 17.42
N GLU A 183 -25.79 -3.54 16.89
CA GLU A 183 -25.62 -3.34 15.44
C GLU A 183 -24.69 -4.40 14.83
N ILE A 184 -23.56 -4.69 15.49
CA ILE A 184 -22.65 -5.76 15.07
C ILE A 184 -23.33 -7.13 15.10
N GLY A 185 -24.13 -7.43 16.13
CA GLY A 185 -24.89 -8.68 16.22
C GLY A 185 -25.94 -8.82 15.12
N GLU A 186 -26.61 -7.73 14.76
CA GLU A 186 -27.54 -7.69 13.62
C GLU A 186 -26.78 -7.92 12.30
N LEU A 187 -25.64 -7.25 12.11
CA LEU A 187 -24.80 -7.37 10.91
C LEU A 187 -24.12 -8.74 10.76
N GLN A 188 -23.76 -9.39 11.87
CA GLN A 188 -23.15 -10.72 11.85
C GLN A 188 -24.05 -11.75 11.16
N SER A 189 -25.37 -11.62 11.31
CA SER A 189 -26.33 -12.52 10.64
C SER A 189 -26.28 -12.46 9.10
N PHE A 190 -25.85 -11.32 8.53
CA PHE A 190 -25.66 -11.16 7.09
C PHE A 190 -24.30 -11.65 6.60
N ILE A 191 -23.28 -11.59 7.44
CA ILE A 191 -21.93 -12.10 7.12
C ILE A 191 -21.94 -13.63 7.14
N ASP A 192 -22.60 -14.23 8.13
CA ASP A 192 -22.75 -15.69 8.27
C ASP A 192 -23.88 -16.25 7.38
N ALA A 193 -24.40 -15.46 6.44
CA ALA A 193 -25.49 -15.88 5.58
C ALA A 193 -25.07 -17.10 4.73
N PRO A 194 -25.94 -18.13 4.63
CA PRO A 194 -25.60 -19.40 3.98
C PRO A 194 -25.25 -19.26 2.49
N GLU A 195 -25.62 -18.15 1.86
CA GLU A 195 -25.33 -17.81 0.47
C GLU A 195 -23.83 -17.54 0.24
N PHE A 196 -23.14 -16.98 1.23
CA PHE A 196 -21.68 -16.77 1.17
C PHE A 196 -20.91 -18.04 1.53
N ARG A 197 -21.56 -18.99 2.21
CA ARG A 197 -20.99 -20.28 2.61
C ARG A 197 -20.92 -21.25 1.44
N GLY A 198 -19.98 -20.97 0.54
CA GLY A 198 -19.78 -21.73 -0.70
C GLY A 198 -19.17 -20.92 -1.83
N LEU A 199 -18.92 -19.62 -1.63
CA LEU A 199 -18.29 -18.75 -2.62
C LEU A 199 -16.92 -19.29 -3.08
N GLU A 200 -16.15 -19.86 -2.15
CA GLU A 200 -14.89 -20.58 -2.41
C GLU A 200 -15.02 -21.68 -3.48
N LYS A 201 -16.18 -22.35 -3.56
CA LYS A 201 -16.45 -23.39 -4.56
C LYS A 201 -16.83 -22.80 -5.93
N LEU A 202 -17.24 -21.54 -5.96
CA LEU A 202 -17.64 -20.84 -7.18
C LEU A 202 -16.43 -20.21 -7.89
N PHE A 203 -15.39 -19.79 -7.16
CA PHE A 203 -14.14 -19.30 -7.74
C PHE A 203 -13.53 -20.22 -8.81
N PRO A 204 -13.30 -21.52 -8.57
CA PRO A 204 -12.73 -22.40 -9.59
C PRO A 204 -13.64 -22.63 -10.81
N LEU A 205 -14.94 -22.33 -10.69
CA LEU A 205 -15.88 -22.37 -11.83
C LEU A 205 -15.88 -21.07 -12.62
N ILE A 206 -15.62 -19.93 -11.96
CA ILE A 206 -15.58 -18.60 -12.58
C ILE A 206 -14.25 -18.37 -13.29
N THR A 207 -13.12 -18.80 -12.74
CA THR A 207 -11.78 -18.64 -13.36
C THR A 207 -11.70 -19.11 -14.82
N PRO A 208 -12.20 -20.30 -15.21
CA PRO A 208 -12.18 -20.71 -16.62
C PRO A 208 -13.11 -19.84 -17.47
N ILE A 209 -14.26 -19.41 -16.95
CA ILE A 209 -15.20 -18.53 -17.66
C ILE A 209 -14.56 -17.16 -17.90
N GLU A 210 -13.88 -16.61 -16.90
CA GLU A 210 -13.15 -15.34 -17.00
C GLU A 210 -12.07 -15.41 -18.07
N SER A 211 -11.26 -16.48 -18.08
CA SER A 211 -10.24 -16.69 -19.11
C SER A 211 -10.84 -16.78 -20.52
N ALA A 212 -11.96 -17.50 -20.67
CA ALA A 212 -12.66 -17.61 -21.94
C ALA A 212 -13.26 -16.27 -22.39
N HIS A 213 -13.73 -15.45 -21.45
CA HIS A 213 -14.27 -14.12 -21.74
C HIS A 213 -13.17 -13.15 -22.19
N ILE A 214 -11.98 -13.20 -21.58
CA ILE A 214 -10.81 -12.42 -21.99
C ILE A 214 -10.44 -12.78 -23.44
N ASP A 215 -10.35 -14.08 -23.75
CA ASP A 215 -10.06 -14.57 -25.11
C ASP A 215 -11.13 -14.15 -26.12
N GLN A 216 -12.41 -14.20 -25.73
CA GLN A 216 -13.51 -13.78 -26.58
C GLN A 216 -13.48 -12.26 -26.85
N SER A 217 -13.16 -11.46 -25.83
CA SER A 217 -13.01 -10.01 -25.96
C SER A 217 -11.85 -9.67 -26.91
N ALA A 218 -10.70 -10.35 -26.77
CA ALA A 218 -9.56 -10.18 -27.67
C ALA A 218 -9.92 -10.51 -29.13
N LYS A 219 -10.58 -11.65 -29.37
CA LYS A 219 -11.05 -12.05 -30.70
C LYS A 219 -12.08 -11.08 -31.28
N SER A 220 -13.00 -10.59 -30.46
CA SER A 220 -14.00 -9.59 -30.87
C SER A 220 -13.33 -8.29 -31.33
N ASN A 221 -12.33 -7.82 -30.59
CA ASN A 221 -11.55 -6.65 -30.96
C ASN A 221 -10.73 -6.87 -32.24
N GLU A 222 -10.11 -8.03 -32.41
CA GLU A 222 -9.39 -8.39 -33.64
C GLU A 222 -10.33 -8.39 -34.86
N VAL A 223 -11.51 -9.00 -34.74
CA VAL A 223 -12.50 -9.02 -35.82
C VAL A 223 -13.01 -7.60 -36.11
N SER A 224 -13.31 -6.82 -35.07
CA SER A 224 -13.76 -5.43 -35.22
C SER A 224 -12.71 -4.57 -35.94
N THR A 225 -11.43 -4.65 -35.54
CA THR A 225 -10.35 -3.93 -36.20
C THR A 225 -10.18 -4.37 -37.66
N ARG A 226 -10.30 -5.67 -37.95
CA ARG A 226 -10.26 -6.18 -39.33
C ARG A 226 -11.42 -5.66 -40.18
N ILE A 227 -12.63 -5.58 -39.62
CA ILE A 227 -13.80 -5.02 -40.31
C ILE A 227 -13.59 -3.54 -40.60
N THR A 228 -13.11 -2.76 -39.62
CA THR A 228 -12.81 -1.34 -39.80
C THR A 228 -11.75 -1.13 -40.88
N GLN A 229 -10.67 -1.91 -40.87
CA GLN A 229 -9.65 -1.85 -41.91
C GLN A 229 -10.20 -2.20 -43.31
N LEU A 230 -11.11 -3.17 -43.39
CA LEU A 230 -11.77 -3.53 -44.64
C LEU A 230 -12.67 -2.39 -45.13
N LEU A 231 -13.43 -1.77 -44.24
CA LEU A 231 -14.27 -0.62 -44.54
C LEU A 231 -13.43 0.57 -45.01
N ASP A 232 -12.29 0.84 -44.38
CA ASP A 232 -11.36 1.89 -44.81
C ASP A 232 -10.78 1.61 -46.20
N ARG A 233 -10.44 0.34 -46.50
CA ARG A 233 -9.99 -0.06 -47.84
C ARG A 233 -11.10 0.13 -48.86
N TYR A 234 -12.33 -0.27 -48.54
CA TYR A 234 -13.48 -0.07 -49.40
C TYR A 234 -13.73 1.42 -49.67
N ASN A 235 -13.72 2.25 -48.63
CA ASN A 235 -13.89 3.71 -48.76
C ASN A 235 -12.78 4.32 -49.64
N ARG A 236 -11.53 3.88 -49.49
CA ARG A 236 -10.44 4.30 -50.38
C ARG A 236 -10.70 3.91 -51.84
N ILE A 237 -11.11 2.67 -52.09
CA ILE A 237 -11.43 2.21 -53.45
C ILE A 237 -12.56 3.05 -54.05
N VAL A 238 -13.65 3.28 -53.30
CA VAL A 238 -14.78 4.11 -53.75
C VAL A 238 -14.35 5.54 -54.04
N ASN A 239 -13.50 6.14 -53.21
CA ASN A 239 -12.97 7.48 -53.46
C ASN A 239 -12.11 7.52 -54.73
N THR A 240 -11.17 6.58 -54.89
CA THR A 240 -10.34 6.52 -56.12
C THR A 240 -11.17 6.27 -57.37
N LEU A 241 -12.22 5.44 -57.28
CA LEU A 241 -13.14 5.20 -58.38
C LEU A 241 -13.93 6.48 -58.73
N SER A 242 -14.36 7.22 -57.71
CA SER A 242 -15.05 8.51 -57.89
C SER A 242 -14.12 9.54 -58.55
N GLU A 243 -12.86 9.62 -58.14
CA GLU A 243 -11.84 10.48 -58.77
C GLU A 243 -11.61 10.11 -60.24
N ILE A 244 -11.53 8.81 -60.56
CA ILE A 244 -11.40 8.33 -61.94
C ILE A 244 -12.62 8.72 -62.77
N PHE A 245 -13.83 8.56 -62.23
CA PHE A 245 -15.05 8.96 -62.93
C PHE A 245 -15.11 10.47 -63.18
N ILE A 246 -14.70 11.30 -62.22
CA ILE A 246 -14.60 12.75 -62.40
C ILE A 246 -13.56 13.09 -63.49
N ALA A 247 -12.40 12.42 -63.48
CA ALA A 247 -11.37 12.62 -64.50
C ALA A 247 -11.85 12.24 -65.90
N TRP A 248 -12.62 11.15 -66.02
CA TRP A 248 -13.24 10.73 -67.28
C TRP A 248 -14.31 11.70 -67.75
N ASP A 249 -15.16 12.22 -66.85
CA ASP A 249 -16.17 13.22 -67.19
C ASP A 249 -15.53 14.52 -67.69
N HIS A 250 -14.44 14.96 -67.07
CA HIS A 250 -13.65 16.09 -67.56
C HIS A 250 -13.05 15.82 -68.94
N MET A 251 -12.45 14.65 -69.16
CA MET A 251 -11.90 14.30 -70.47
C MET A 251 -12.99 14.26 -71.54
N LEU A 252 -14.14 13.66 -71.26
CA LEU A 252 -15.27 13.60 -72.20
C LEU A 252 -15.80 15.00 -72.51
N THR A 253 -15.99 15.83 -71.48
CA THR A 253 -16.43 17.23 -71.64
C THR A 253 -15.44 18.02 -72.50
N THR A 254 -14.13 17.85 -72.30
CA THR A 254 -13.13 18.52 -73.16
C THR A 254 -13.23 18.06 -74.61
N ILE A 255 -13.42 16.77 -74.86
CA ILE A 255 -13.60 16.24 -76.21
C ILE A 255 -14.86 16.83 -76.85
N ASP A 256 -15.99 16.87 -76.13
CA ASP A 256 -17.24 17.45 -76.62
C ASP A 256 -17.13 18.94 -76.92
N VAL A 257 -16.41 19.70 -76.10
CA VAL A 257 -16.12 21.12 -76.35
C VAL A 257 -15.26 21.28 -77.60
N HIS A 258 -14.24 20.44 -77.78
CA HIS A 258 -13.38 20.46 -78.96
C HIS A 258 -14.16 20.11 -80.24
N ILE A 259 -15.01 19.09 -80.20
CA ILE A 259 -15.89 18.71 -81.31
C ILE A 259 -16.85 19.86 -81.63
N SER A 260 -17.52 20.42 -80.62
CA SER A 260 -18.42 21.56 -80.78
C SER A 260 -17.72 22.77 -81.40
N ALA A 261 -16.46 23.04 -81.03
CA ALA A 261 -15.67 24.11 -81.63
C ALA A 261 -15.32 23.83 -83.10
N LEU A 262 -15.00 22.58 -83.46
CA LEU A 262 -14.77 22.16 -84.84
C LEU A 262 -16.05 22.26 -85.68
N GLU A 263 -17.19 21.83 -85.15
CA GLU A 263 -18.48 21.93 -85.83
C GLU A 263 -18.89 23.38 -86.08
N ARG A 264 -18.64 24.28 -85.14
CA ARG A 264 -18.88 25.72 -85.34
C ARG A 264 -17.99 26.31 -86.43
N LYS A 265 -16.71 25.89 -86.50
CA LYS A 265 -15.80 26.30 -87.58
C LYS A 265 -16.21 25.74 -88.95
N ALA A 266 -16.78 24.55 -88.99
CA ALA A 266 -17.23 23.92 -90.24
C ALA A 266 -18.57 24.48 -90.77
N ARG A 267 -19.36 25.18 -89.93
CA ARG A 267 -20.65 25.80 -90.30
C ARG A 267 -20.55 27.29 -90.67
N GLN A 268 -19.38 27.93 -90.52
CA GLN A 268 -19.09 29.27 -91.04
C GLN A 268 -18.44 29.17 -92.42
#